data_AF-A0A7Z9PVV5-F1
#
_entry.id   AF-A0A7Z9PVV5-F1
#
_cell.length_a   1.000
_cell.length_b   1.000
_cell.length_c   1.000
_cell.angle_alpha   90.00
_cell.angle_beta   90.00
_cell.angle_gamma   90.00
#
_symmetry.space_group_name_H-M   'P 1'
#
loop_
_entity.id
_entity.type
_entity.pdbx_description
1 polymer ?
#
loop_
_entity_poly.entity_id
_entity_poly.type
_entity_poly.pdbx_seq_one_letter_code
_entity_poly.pdbx_strand_id
1 'polypeptide(L)'
;MFKGDKELPPLSEHEQEFTDKVMALFEEQDENGEYIHDDKDVRHVLPALILGSGIGPSVYTHGPIKGLLAEFRAKMKLPDDVSDQDYLIAARRYYRKYPPNKSLLSKLQEAIN
;
A
#
# COMPACT_ATOMS: atom_id res chain seq x y z
N MET A 1 6.98 32.93 -8.34
CA MET A 1 8.16 32.12 -7.96
C MET A 1 7.67 30.81 -7.38
N PHE A 2 7.67 29.74 -8.17
CA PHE A 2 7.42 28.40 -7.65
C PHE A 2 8.60 28.03 -6.76
N LYS A 3 8.35 27.97 -5.44
CA LYS A 3 9.32 27.43 -4.49
C LYS A 3 9.51 25.97 -4.87
N GLY A 4 10.76 25.62 -5.15
CA GLY A 4 11.13 24.41 -5.85
C GLY A 4 10.55 23.14 -5.26
N ASP A 5 10.44 22.15 -6.14
CA ASP A 5 10.36 20.74 -5.79
C ASP A 5 11.49 20.46 -4.81
N LYS A 6 11.21 20.57 -3.51
CA LYS A 6 12.07 19.99 -2.49
C LYS A 6 11.99 18.50 -2.77
N GLU A 7 13.04 17.94 -3.35
CA GLU A 7 13.25 16.50 -3.31
C GLU A 7 13.05 16.09 -1.85
N LEU A 8 11.99 15.32 -1.65
CA LEU A 8 11.68 14.79 -0.34
C LEU A 8 12.82 13.84 0.03
N PRO A 9 13.18 13.75 1.31
CA PRO A 9 14.23 12.85 1.73
C PRO A 9 13.89 11.42 1.27
N PRO A 10 14.91 10.62 0.91
CA PRO A 10 14.69 9.22 0.59
C PRO A 10 14.02 8.52 1.77
N LEU A 11 13.33 7.42 1.47
CA LEU A 11 12.81 6.53 2.51
C LEU A 11 13.96 6.09 3.43
N SER A 12 13.66 5.98 4.72
CA SER A 12 14.55 5.31 5.68
C SER A 12 14.78 3.85 5.27
N GLU A 13 15.84 3.23 5.78
CA GLU A 13 16.14 1.81 5.50
C GLU A 13 14.96 0.89 5.82
N HIS A 14 14.27 1.15 6.93
CA HIS A 14 13.09 0.39 7.32
C HIS A 14 11.90 0.58 6.36
N GLU A 15 11.66 1.81 5.92
CA GLU A 15 10.59 2.12 4.94
C GLU A 15 10.91 1.52 3.56
N GLN A 16 12.19 1.49 3.18
CA GLN A 16 12.64 0.87 1.94
C GLN A 16 12.52 -0.66 2.01
N GLU A 17 12.98 -1.28 3.10
CA GLU A 17 12.86 -2.73 3.30
C GLU A 17 11.39 -3.17 3.30
N PHE A 18 10.53 -2.41 3.98
CA PHE A 18 9.10 -2.64 3.95
C PHE A 18 8.54 -2.50 2.53
N THR A 19 8.96 -1.47 1.79
CA THR A 19 8.56 -1.26 0.39
C THR A 19 8.95 -2.44 -0.49
N ASP A 20 10.18 -2.93 -0.37
CA ASP A 20 10.71 -4.02 -1.19
C ASP A 20 9.98 -5.33 -0.91
N LYS A 21 9.76 -5.67 0.37
CA LYS A 21 8.98 -6.86 0.77
C LYS A 21 7.55 -6.80 0.25
N VAL A 22 6.93 -5.63 0.34
CA VAL A 22 5.58 -5.39 -0.15
C VAL A 22 5.51 -5.54 -1.68
N MET A 23 6.48 -5.01 -2.42
CA MET A 23 6.55 -5.15 -3.88
C MET A 23 6.81 -6.59 -4.33
N ALA A 24 7.63 -7.35 -3.60
CA ALA A 24 7.88 -8.76 -3.88
C ALA A 24 6.58 -9.61 -3.83
N LEU A 25 5.59 -9.21 -3.02
CA LEU A 25 4.28 -9.88 -2.99
C LEU A 25 3.47 -9.62 -4.28
N PHE A 26 3.66 -8.50 -4.98
CA PHE A 26 3.02 -8.26 -6.29
C PHE A 26 3.64 -9.11 -7.38
N GLU A 27 4.95 -9.33 -7.28
CA GLU A 27 5.74 -9.98 -8.31
C GLU A 27 5.83 -11.49 -8.10
N GLU A 28 5.19 -12.01 -7.04
CA GLU A 28 5.17 -13.44 -6.76
C GLU A 28 4.43 -14.20 -7.86
N GLN A 29 5.16 -15.08 -8.53
CA GLN A 29 4.67 -15.93 -9.61
C GLN A 29 4.72 -17.40 -9.21
N ASP A 30 3.78 -18.19 -9.74
CA ASP A 30 3.77 -19.64 -9.58
C ASP A 30 4.82 -20.33 -10.48
N GLU A 31 4.85 -21.65 -10.46
CA GLU A 31 5.79 -22.45 -11.28
C GLU A 31 5.58 -22.30 -12.80
N ASN A 32 4.45 -21.73 -13.22
CA ASN A 32 4.11 -21.46 -14.62
C ASN A 32 4.40 -20.00 -15.02
N GLY A 33 4.88 -19.17 -14.08
CA GLY A 33 5.10 -17.74 -14.29
C GLY A 33 3.83 -16.88 -14.21
N GLU A 34 2.71 -17.43 -13.70
CA GLU A 34 1.48 -16.69 -13.48
C GLU A 34 1.50 -16.00 -12.11
N TYR A 35 1.05 -14.75 -12.04
CA TYR A 35 0.97 -14.03 -10.77
C TYR A 35 0.04 -14.76 -9.79
N ILE A 36 0.56 -15.07 -8.60
CA ILE A 36 -0.17 -15.82 -7.57
C ILE A 36 -1.32 -15.00 -6.98
N HIS A 37 -1.14 -13.68 -6.88
CA HIS A 37 -2.12 -12.77 -6.28
C HIS A 37 -2.81 -11.96 -7.36
N ASP A 38 -4.14 -11.87 -7.28
CA ASP A 38 -4.90 -11.08 -8.24
C ASP A 38 -4.77 -9.57 -7.96
N ASP A 39 -4.94 -8.74 -8.99
CA ASP A 39 -4.79 -7.28 -8.91
C ASP A 39 -5.76 -6.64 -7.90
N LYS A 40 -6.86 -7.33 -7.52
CA LYS A 40 -7.77 -6.87 -6.46
C LYS A 40 -7.15 -7.14 -5.09
N ASP A 41 -6.65 -8.34 -4.83
CA ASP A 41 -5.99 -8.70 -3.59
C ASP A 41 -4.84 -7.74 -3.29
N VAL A 42 -3.98 -7.46 -4.27
CA VAL A 42 -2.83 -6.59 -4.02
C VAL A 42 -3.21 -5.11 -3.90
N ARG A 43 -4.22 -4.62 -4.63
CA ARG A 43 -4.74 -3.23 -4.49
C ARG A 43 -5.63 -3.01 -3.25
N HIS A 44 -6.01 -4.05 -2.51
CA HIS A 44 -7.03 -3.93 -1.44
C HIS A 44 -6.49 -4.21 -0.04
N VAL A 45 -5.40 -4.96 0.03
CA VAL A 45 -4.81 -5.46 1.28
C VAL A 45 -3.64 -4.57 1.70
N LEU A 46 -2.83 -4.15 0.73
CA LEU A 46 -1.71 -3.24 0.95
C LEU A 46 -2.09 -1.91 1.59
N PRO A 47 -3.09 -1.15 1.08
CA PRO A 47 -3.42 0.13 1.68
C PRO A 47 -3.83 -0.06 3.14
N ALA A 48 -4.60 -1.11 3.47
CA ALA A 48 -4.99 -1.38 4.85
C ALA A 48 -3.82 -1.71 5.77
N LEU A 49 -2.75 -2.33 5.25
CA LEU A 49 -1.60 -2.80 6.03
C LEU A 49 -0.48 -1.77 6.13
N ILE A 50 -0.22 -1.00 5.06
CA ILE A 50 0.56 0.24 5.10
C ILE A 50 0.04 1.11 6.24
N LEU A 51 -1.27 1.35 6.25
CA LEU A 51 -1.90 2.16 7.28
C LEU A 51 -1.91 1.47 8.67
N GLY A 52 -1.94 0.13 8.70
CA GLY A 52 -1.89 -0.67 9.92
C GLY A 52 -0.52 -0.69 10.59
N SER A 53 0.56 -0.42 9.83
CA SER A 53 1.95 -0.33 10.34
C SER A 53 2.24 0.96 11.12
N GLY A 54 1.28 1.89 11.20
CA GLY A 54 1.47 3.19 11.84
C GLY A 54 2.16 4.22 10.95
N ILE A 55 2.50 3.85 9.71
CA ILE A 55 3.07 4.74 8.71
C ILE A 55 1.92 5.39 7.92
N GLY A 56 1.79 6.70 8.05
CA GLY A 56 0.79 7.48 7.33
C GLY A 56 1.04 7.46 5.81
N PRO A 57 0.02 7.53 4.95
CA PRO A 57 0.16 7.73 3.51
C PRO A 57 1.07 8.91 3.14
N SER A 58 1.07 9.93 4.00
CA SER A 58 1.91 11.12 3.92
C SER A 58 3.42 10.82 3.90
N VAL A 59 3.85 9.64 4.36
CA VAL A 59 5.25 9.17 4.32
C VAL A 59 5.63 8.68 2.92
N TYR A 60 4.71 8.00 2.22
CA TYR A 60 4.94 7.48 0.88
C TYR A 60 4.69 8.55 -0.16
N THR A 61 5.66 9.45 -0.27
CA THR A 61 5.60 10.62 -1.13
C THR A 61 6.15 10.37 -2.54
N HIS A 62 6.77 9.21 -2.76
CA HIS A 62 7.31 8.73 -4.03
C HIS A 62 7.32 7.19 -4.05
N GLY A 63 7.59 6.61 -5.23
CA GLY A 63 7.68 5.15 -5.39
C GLY A 63 6.34 4.44 -5.64
N PRO A 64 6.38 3.11 -5.84
CA PRO A 64 5.22 2.33 -6.26
C PRO A 64 4.09 2.32 -5.22
N ILE A 65 4.41 2.37 -3.92
CA ILE A 65 3.40 2.48 -2.85
C ILE A 65 2.56 3.75 -2.97
N LYS A 66 3.15 4.90 -3.35
CA LYS A 66 2.37 6.12 -3.62
C LYS A 66 1.37 5.91 -4.74
N GLY A 67 1.77 5.24 -5.82
CA GLY A 67 0.89 4.91 -6.93
C GLY A 67 -0.30 4.07 -6.46
N LEU A 68 -0.03 3.04 -5.66
CA LEU A 68 -1.05 2.15 -5.09
C LEU A 68 -2.03 2.90 -4.17
N LEU A 69 -1.53 3.83 -3.35
CA LEU A 69 -2.36 4.69 -2.53
C LEU A 69 -3.17 5.70 -3.39
N ALA A 70 -2.61 6.23 -4.48
CA ALA A 70 -3.37 7.10 -5.38
C ALA A 70 -4.52 6.34 -6.07
N GLU A 71 -4.27 5.12 -6.52
CA GLU A 71 -5.28 4.25 -7.13
C GLU A 71 -6.39 3.86 -6.16
N PHE A 72 -6.03 3.47 -4.93
CA PHE A 72 -7.02 3.18 -3.89
C PHE A 72 -7.86 4.41 -3.55
N ARG A 73 -7.24 5.59 -3.43
CA ARG A 73 -7.93 6.87 -3.22
C ARG A 73 -8.97 7.13 -4.31
N ALA A 74 -8.57 6.97 -5.58
CA ALA A 74 -9.45 7.14 -6.73
C ALA A 74 -10.61 6.13 -6.74
N LYS A 75 -10.33 4.85 -6.46
CA LYS A 75 -11.34 3.78 -6.38
C LYS A 75 -12.38 4.04 -5.28
N MET A 76 -11.92 4.56 -4.14
CA MET A 76 -12.77 4.90 -3.01
C MET A 76 -13.42 6.28 -3.12
N LYS A 77 -13.11 7.05 -4.19
CA LYS A 77 -13.58 8.42 -4.41
C LYS A 77 -13.30 9.33 -3.22
N LEU A 78 -12.12 9.17 -2.62
CA LEU A 78 -11.67 10.02 -1.53
C LEU A 78 -11.12 11.35 -2.09
N PRO A 79 -11.27 12.46 -1.36
CA PRO A 79 -10.73 13.75 -1.77
C PRO A 79 -9.20 13.75 -1.77
N ASP A 80 -8.59 14.66 -2.53
CA ASP A 80 -7.14 14.70 -2.70
C ASP A 80 -6.39 15.02 -1.41
N ASP A 81 -7.02 15.78 -0.51
CA ASP A 81 -6.53 16.21 0.81
C ASP A 81 -7.07 15.32 1.96
N VAL A 82 -7.49 14.09 1.66
CA VAL A 82 -7.95 13.13 2.66
C VAL A 82 -6.91 12.92 3.77
N SER A 83 -7.37 12.93 5.03
CA SER A 83 -6.49 12.67 6.17
C SER A 83 -6.05 11.20 6.23
N ASP A 84 -4.88 10.95 6.82
CA ASP A 84 -4.38 9.59 7.07
C ASP A 84 -5.42 8.73 7.84
N GLN A 85 -6.18 9.34 8.74
CA GLN A 85 -7.24 8.68 9.52
C GLN A 85 -8.48 8.33 8.67
N ASP A 86 -8.90 9.21 7.77
CA ASP A 86 -10.02 8.93 6.86
C ASP A 86 -9.64 7.87 5.83
N TYR A 87 -8.38 7.89 5.40
CA TYR A 87 -7.80 6.87 4.55
C TYR A 87 -7.86 5.49 5.25
N LEU A 88 -7.46 5.44 6.52
CA LEU A 88 -7.59 4.26 7.40
C LEU A 88 -9.03 3.74 7.50
N ILE A 89 -9.99 4.64 7.71
CA ILE A 89 -11.41 4.28 7.81
C ILE A 89 -11.92 3.71 6.48
N ALA A 90 -11.56 4.32 5.35
CA ALA A 90 -11.93 3.86 4.02
C ALA A 90 -11.36 2.46 3.74
N ALA A 91 -10.08 2.23 4.05
CA ALA A 91 -9.44 0.92 3.94
C ALA A 91 -10.15 -0.14 4.78
N ARG A 92 -10.44 0.15 6.06
CA ARG A 92 -11.17 -0.79 6.95
C ARG A 92 -12.58 -1.12 6.45
N ARG A 93 -13.31 -0.13 5.92
CA ARG A 93 -14.65 -0.33 5.35
C ARG A 93 -14.60 -1.21 4.10
N TYR A 94 -13.62 -0.96 3.24
CA TYR A 94 -13.40 -1.75 2.04
C TYR A 94 -13.06 -3.21 2.38
N TYR A 95 -12.13 -3.41 3.32
CA TYR A 95 -11.71 -4.73 3.83
C TYR A 95 -12.88 -5.57 4.35
N ARG A 96 -13.82 -4.96 5.08
CA ARG A 96 -15.01 -5.68 5.57
C ARG A 96 -15.92 -6.19 4.45
N LYS A 97 -15.93 -5.51 3.30
CA LYS A 97 -16.76 -5.86 2.15
C LYS A 97 -16.06 -6.84 1.21
N TYR A 98 -14.74 -6.78 1.15
CA TYR A 98 -13.87 -7.60 0.30
C TYR A 98 -12.69 -8.12 1.14
N PRO A 99 -12.90 -9.20 1.92
CA PRO A 99 -11.85 -9.75 2.75
C PRO A 99 -10.71 -10.32 1.90
N PRO A 100 -9.45 -10.17 2.34
CA PRO A 100 -8.26 -10.67 1.63
C PRO A 100 -8.26 -12.19 1.54
N ASN A 101 -7.51 -12.71 0.57
CA ASN A 101 -6.97 -14.05 0.68
C ASN A 101 -6.15 -14.20 1.97
N LYS A 102 -6.45 -15.24 2.78
CA LYS A 102 -5.77 -15.51 4.05
C LYS A 102 -4.26 -15.72 3.89
N SER A 103 -3.82 -16.35 2.79
CA SER A 103 -2.40 -16.58 2.53
C SER A 103 -1.65 -15.26 2.33
N LEU A 104 -2.24 -14.32 1.58
CA LEU A 104 -1.67 -13.00 1.37
C LEU A 104 -1.59 -12.21 2.68
N LEU A 105 -2.64 -12.27 3.51
CA LEU A 105 -2.65 -11.62 4.83
C LEU A 105 -1.52 -12.14 5.74
N SER A 106 -1.30 -13.46 5.76
CA SER A 106 -0.23 -14.06 6.57
C SER A 106 1.16 -13.69 6.06
N LYS A 107 1.41 -13.79 4.75
CA LYS A 107 2.69 -13.38 4.15
C LYS A 107 3.02 -11.93 4.42
N LEU A 108 2.02 -11.07 4.40
CA LEU A 108 2.22 -9.65 4.66
C LEU A 108 2.43 -9.36 6.16
N GLN A 109 1.79 -10.10 7.07
CA GLN A 109 2.10 -10.04 8.50
C GLN A 109 3.54 -10.52 8.80
N GLU A 110 4.04 -11.53 8.08
CA GLU A 110 5.44 -11.97 8.17
C GLU A 110 6.41 -10.93 7.60
N ALA A 111 6.02 -10.19 6.56
CA ALA A 111 6.86 -9.12 6.01
C ALA A 111 6.97 -7.89 6.94
N ILE A 112 5.95 -7.65 7.78
CA ILE A 112 5.87 -6.53 8.73
C ILE A 112 6.63 -6.81 10.04
N ASN A 113 6.63 -8.06 10.51
CA ASN A 113 7.29 -8.46 11.77
C ASN A 113 8.77 -8.82 11.57
#